data_AF-A0A2D4IJE9-F1
#
_entry.id   AF-A0A2D4IJE9-F1
#
_cell.length_a   1.000
_cell.length_b   1.000
_cell.length_c   1.000
_cell.angle_alpha   90.00
_cell.angle_beta   90.00
_cell.angle_gamma   90.00
#
_symmetry.space_group_name_H-M   'P 1'
#
loop_
_entity.id
_entity.type
_entity.pdbx_description
1 polymer ?
#
loop_
_entity_poly.entity_id
_entity_poly.type
_entity_poly.pdbx_seq_one_letter_code
_entity_poly.pdbx_strand_id
1 'polypeptide(L)'
;DANLSCLFAKWMVKFSISYEGTDEPKTSTFMLPEDLSYIGTSCGNETSGPILFIEFGDGNSWSISFTKTKDTYQGAITFVYNTGDLMFFPDAKRKERITVVGNFPANPVPLNTAFSCDTEDTVKSDDVTQTFQSVTLQAFLQDGHLSSQKTLCDNDMTASTVPVATKSIFLAANTGTSESPNATETPSSPTIQPEEKPASGSYTVKSGPITCILANMGLQLNVTQQVPMITNFNPNNTVASGNCGKTTAALRLSDGNTTVDFLFAVKNSTSSEKFYLKGVDITVADSPNATFAASNHTLNNWETTMGNSYLCRKEESILVSPGYKINIFDLKIQPFEVEEGQFSAAGECLQDDDTVLIPIVVGAALAGLVVIIVTTYLIGRRKTYAGYQTL
;
A
#
# COMPACT_ATOMS: atom_id res chain seq x y z
N ASP A 1 8.92 -27.92 12.27
CA ASP A 1 7.58 -27.47 11.86
C ASP A 1 7.49 -25.97 12.03
N ALA A 2 7.72 -25.26 10.94
CA ALA A 2 7.92 -23.82 10.92
C ALA A 2 6.57 -23.08 10.84
N ASN A 3 6.41 -22.03 11.64
CA ASN A 3 5.31 -21.06 11.58
C ASN A 3 5.39 -20.26 10.26
N LEU A 4 5.12 -20.92 9.14
CA LEU A 4 5.15 -20.31 7.81
C LEU A 4 3.76 -19.75 7.47
N SER A 5 3.72 -18.50 7.02
CA SER A 5 2.49 -17.88 6.51
C SER A 5 1.97 -18.63 5.29
N CYS A 6 0.68 -18.91 5.23
CA CYS A 6 0.05 -19.63 4.13
C CYS A 6 -0.86 -18.75 3.26
N LEU A 7 -1.23 -17.59 3.79
CA LEU A 7 -2.14 -16.62 3.18
C LEU A 7 -1.63 -15.22 3.48
N PHE A 8 -1.55 -14.39 2.45
CA PHE A 8 -1.37 -12.95 2.59
C PHE A 8 -2.58 -12.27 1.97
N ALA A 9 -3.21 -11.39 2.74
CA ALA A 9 -4.46 -10.76 2.40
C ALA A 9 -4.43 -9.31 2.88
N LYS A 10 -4.44 -8.36 1.95
CA LYS A 10 -4.56 -6.93 2.22
C LYS A 10 -5.52 -6.34 1.19
N TRP A 11 -6.64 -5.79 1.63
CA TRP A 11 -7.59 -5.10 0.76
C TRP A 11 -8.49 -4.18 1.57
N MET A 12 -9.19 -3.31 0.87
CA MET A 12 -10.39 -2.64 1.35
C MET A 12 -11.62 -3.32 0.76
N VAL A 13 -12.67 -3.46 1.55
CA VAL A 13 -13.96 -3.99 1.08
C VAL A 13 -15.11 -3.12 1.59
N LYS A 14 -15.95 -2.67 0.66
CA LYS A 14 -17.19 -1.94 0.95
C LYS A 14 -18.37 -2.83 0.62
N PHE A 15 -19.28 -2.99 1.57
CA PHE A 15 -20.53 -3.71 1.41
C PHE A 15 -21.66 -2.73 1.12
N SER A 16 -22.51 -3.08 0.16
CA SER A 16 -23.77 -2.41 -0.13
C SER A 16 -24.86 -3.47 -0.22
N ILE A 17 -25.79 -3.46 0.72
CA ILE A 17 -26.86 -4.47 0.85
C ILE A 17 -28.22 -3.79 0.76
N SER A 18 -29.07 -4.23 -0.16
CA SER A 18 -30.49 -3.85 -0.19
C SER A 18 -31.30 -4.76 0.73
N TYR A 19 -32.19 -4.19 1.55
CA TYR A 19 -33.03 -4.94 2.49
C TYR A 19 -34.44 -4.34 2.61
N GLU A 20 -35.41 -5.16 3.05
CA GLU A 20 -36.80 -4.73 3.25
C GLU A 20 -36.91 -3.93 4.56
N GLY A 21 -37.06 -2.61 4.44
CA GLY A 21 -37.40 -1.75 5.57
C GLY A 21 -38.88 -1.83 5.95
N THR A 22 -39.25 -1.27 7.10
CA THR A 22 -40.63 -1.36 7.61
C THR A 22 -41.62 -0.60 6.72
N ASP A 23 -41.20 0.54 6.16
CA ASP A 23 -42.02 1.41 5.30
C ASP A 23 -41.65 1.27 3.80
N GLU A 24 -40.36 1.19 3.49
CA GLU A 24 -39.82 1.10 2.13
C GLU A 24 -38.52 0.27 2.07
N PRO A 25 -38.13 -0.27 0.90
CA PRO A 25 -36.82 -0.88 0.72
C PRO A 25 -35.70 0.11 1.03
N LYS A 26 -34.69 -0.33 1.77
CA LYS A 26 -33.54 0.48 2.17
C LYS A 26 -32.24 -0.17 1.69
N THR A 27 -31.18 0.62 1.64
CA THR A 27 -29.84 0.14 1.33
C THR A 27 -28.91 0.49 2.48
N SER A 28 -28.25 -0.53 3.04
CA SER A 28 -27.17 -0.36 3.99
C SER A 28 -25.85 -0.35 3.26
N THR A 29 -24.95 0.58 3.62
CA THR A 29 -23.62 0.67 3.02
C THR A 29 -22.59 0.89 4.12
N PHE A 30 -21.63 -0.02 4.22
CA PHE A 30 -20.61 0.03 5.26
C PHE A 30 -19.32 -0.67 4.83
N MET A 31 -18.24 -0.39 5.55
CA MET A 31 -16.98 -1.14 5.49
C MET A 31 -16.87 -2.00 6.75
N LEU A 32 -15.90 -2.92 6.77
CA LEU A 32 -15.62 -3.70 7.98
C LEU A 32 -15.32 -2.75 9.16
N PRO A 33 -15.95 -2.96 10.33
CA PRO A 33 -15.68 -2.17 11.53
C PRO A 33 -14.30 -2.51 12.12
N GLU A 34 -13.82 -1.73 13.09
CA GLU A 34 -12.52 -1.94 13.73
C GLU A 34 -12.49 -3.19 14.63
N ASP A 35 -13.62 -3.51 15.27
CA ASP A 35 -13.76 -4.66 16.18
C ASP A 35 -14.04 -5.95 15.40
N LEU A 36 -12.98 -6.56 14.87
CA LEU A 36 -13.05 -7.84 14.14
C LEU A 36 -12.54 -9.01 14.99
N SER A 37 -13.30 -10.11 15.01
CA SER A 37 -12.84 -11.40 15.52
C SER A 37 -12.40 -12.28 14.36
N TYR A 38 -11.17 -12.80 14.42
CA TYR A 38 -10.59 -13.65 13.36
C TYR A 38 -10.68 -15.17 13.65
N ILE A 39 -11.50 -15.56 14.64
CA ILE A 39 -11.64 -16.94 15.10
C ILE A 39 -12.21 -17.80 13.97
N GLY A 40 -11.45 -18.78 13.50
CA GLY A 40 -11.82 -19.63 12.35
C GLY A 40 -10.91 -19.44 11.13
N THR A 41 -10.05 -18.43 11.15
CA THR A 41 -8.95 -18.28 10.17
C THR A 41 -7.94 -19.41 10.35
N SER A 42 -7.52 -20.03 9.23
CA SER A 42 -6.65 -21.21 9.24
C SER A 42 -5.90 -21.36 7.93
N CYS A 43 -4.74 -22.00 7.97
CA CYS A 43 -3.99 -22.40 6.77
C CYS A 43 -4.54 -23.63 6.06
N GLY A 44 -5.56 -24.28 6.65
CA GLY A 44 -6.06 -25.55 6.16
C GLY A 44 -5.08 -26.71 6.40
N ASN A 45 -5.21 -27.75 5.59
CA ASN A 45 -4.40 -28.97 5.64
C ASN A 45 -4.23 -29.55 4.22
N GLU A 46 -3.89 -30.83 4.08
CA GLU A 46 -3.71 -31.46 2.75
C GLU A 46 -4.99 -31.48 1.90
N THR A 47 -6.17 -31.41 2.50
CA THR A 47 -7.48 -31.50 1.83
C THR A 47 -8.28 -30.21 1.85
N SER A 48 -7.89 -29.23 2.65
CA SER A 48 -8.55 -27.92 2.80
C SER A 48 -7.53 -26.80 2.62
N GLY A 49 -7.87 -25.77 1.85
CA GLY A 49 -6.97 -24.63 1.68
C GLY A 49 -7.12 -23.57 2.76
N PRO A 50 -6.33 -22.49 2.68
CA PRO A 50 -6.42 -21.38 3.62
C PRO A 50 -7.80 -20.75 3.64
N ILE A 51 -8.23 -20.33 4.81
CA ILE A 51 -9.46 -19.59 5.06
C ILE A 51 -9.14 -18.36 5.90
N LEU A 52 -9.64 -17.21 5.46
CA LEU A 52 -9.75 -16.01 6.29
C LEU A 52 -11.21 -15.89 6.70
N PHE A 53 -11.45 -15.83 8.00
CA PHE A 53 -12.79 -15.72 8.57
C PHE A 53 -12.81 -14.56 9.56
N ILE A 54 -13.81 -13.70 9.44
CA ILE A 54 -14.05 -12.57 10.31
C ILE A 54 -15.50 -12.54 10.79
N GLU A 55 -15.69 -12.22 12.07
CA GLU A 55 -16.99 -11.91 12.67
C GLU A 55 -17.02 -10.47 13.14
N PHE A 56 -18.18 -9.84 13.00
CA PHE A 56 -18.38 -8.45 13.39
C PHE A 56 -19.85 -8.14 13.68
N GLY A 57 -20.08 -7.11 14.50
CA GLY A 57 -21.42 -6.70 14.91
C GLY A 57 -22.19 -7.81 15.62
N ASP A 58 -23.52 -7.76 15.50
CA ASP A 58 -24.42 -8.74 16.08
C ASP A 58 -24.75 -9.85 15.07
N GLY A 59 -23.88 -10.84 14.99
CA GLY A 59 -24.12 -12.08 14.23
C GLY A 59 -23.84 -12.00 12.73
N ASN A 60 -23.03 -11.02 12.28
CA ASN A 60 -22.50 -10.98 10.92
C ASN A 60 -21.14 -11.67 10.85
N SER A 61 -20.88 -12.34 9.73
CA SER A 61 -19.57 -12.93 9.46
C SER A 61 -19.25 -12.86 7.97
N TRP A 62 -17.97 -12.70 7.65
CA TRP A 62 -17.46 -12.72 6.30
C TRP A 62 -16.27 -13.64 6.23
N SER A 63 -16.16 -14.43 5.17
CA SER A 63 -15.03 -15.32 4.99
C SER A 63 -14.69 -15.48 3.53
N ILE A 64 -13.44 -15.80 3.28
CA ILE A 64 -12.96 -16.24 1.98
C ILE A 64 -12.11 -17.50 2.16
N SER A 65 -12.51 -18.56 1.46
CA SER A 65 -11.85 -19.86 1.47
C SER A 65 -11.18 -20.10 0.12
N PHE A 66 -9.93 -20.57 0.14
CA PHE A 66 -9.15 -20.77 -1.08
C PHE A 66 -9.05 -22.24 -1.43
N THR A 67 -9.32 -22.55 -2.69
CA THR A 67 -9.06 -23.86 -3.28
C THR A 67 -8.02 -23.73 -4.38
N LYS A 68 -7.17 -24.73 -4.56
CA LYS A 68 -6.18 -24.76 -5.64
C LYS A 68 -6.37 -25.96 -6.54
N THR A 69 -6.03 -25.75 -7.81
CA THR A 69 -5.78 -26.80 -8.79
C THR A 69 -4.27 -27.05 -8.87
N LYS A 70 -3.82 -27.71 -9.94
CA LYS A 70 -2.40 -27.91 -10.21
C LYS A 70 -1.66 -26.58 -10.47
N ASP A 71 -2.32 -25.63 -11.13
CA ASP A 71 -1.67 -24.44 -11.69
C ASP A 71 -2.28 -23.12 -11.20
N THR A 72 -3.48 -23.15 -10.61
CA THR A 72 -4.22 -21.93 -10.19
C THR A 72 -4.86 -22.09 -8.82
N TYR A 73 -5.25 -20.98 -8.19
CA TYR A 73 -6.12 -20.96 -7.03
C TYR A 73 -7.30 -20.00 -7.22
N GLN A 74 -8.37 -20.23 -6.46
CA GLN A 74 -9.61 -19.48 -6.51
C GLN A 74 -10.14 -19.26 -5.09
N GLY A 75 -10.54 -18.03 -4.78
CA GLY A 75 -11.21 -17.69 -3.53
C GLY A 75 -12.73 -17.77 -3.67
N ALA A 76 -13.38 -18.39 -2.69
CA ALA A 76 -14.82 -18.45 -2.54
C ALA A 76 -15.22 -17.71 -1.26
N ILE A 77 -15.95 -16.61 -1.45
CA ILE A 77 -16.50 -15.76 -0.39
C ILE A 77 -17.79 -16.39 0.13
N THR A 78 -17.94 -16.40 1.46
CA THR A 78 -19.22 -16.58 2.16
C THR A 78 -19.43 -15.39 3.08
N PHE A 79 -20.51 -14.65 2.84
CA PHE A 79 -20.92 -13.53 3.68
C PHE A 79 -22.27 -13.83 4.32
N VAL A 80 -22.32 -13.80 5.65
CA VAL A 80 -23.53 -13.96 6.45
C VAL A 80 -23.81 -12.61 7.10
N TYR A 81 -24.97 -12.01 6.81
CA TYR A 81 -25.41 -10.80 7.49
C TYR A 81 -26.72 -11.03 8.22
N ASN A 82 -26.84 -10.42 9.40
CA ASN A 82 -28.01 -10.47 10.25
C ASN A 82 -28.81 -9.18 10.10
N THR A 83 -29.97 -9.24 9.45
CA THR A 83 -30.85 -8.06 9.34
C THR A 83 -31.45 -7.63 10.68
N GLY A 84 -31.30 -8.45 11.73
CA GLY A 84 -31.60 -8.06 13.11
C GLY A 84 -30.55 -7.15 13.75
N ASP A 85 -29.37 -6.99 13.15
CA ASP A 85 -28.33 -6.08 13.63
C ASP A 85 -28.75 -4.62 13.39
N LEU A 86 -29.14 -3.95 14.46
CA LEU A 86 -29.65 -2.58 14.43
C LEU A 86 -28.59 -1.54 14.02
N MET A 87 -27.30 -1.90 14.10
CA MET A 87 -26.21 -1.01 13.69
C MET A 87 -26.16 -0.89 12.17
N PHE A 88 -26.32 -2.01 11.46
CA PHE A 88 -26.20 -2.06 10.00
C PHE A 88 -27.55 -2.03 9.28
N PHE A 89 -28.62 -2.55 9.90
CA PHE A 89 -29.94 -2.68 9.27
C PHE A 89 -31.03 -2.04 10.13
N PRO A 90 -30.99 -0.71 10.35
CA PRO A 90 -32.04 -0.01 11.08
C PRO A 90 -33.37 -0.19 10.35
N ASP A 91 -34.42 -0.45 11.13
CA ASP A 91 -35.80 -0.61 10.65
C ASP A 91 -36.03 -1.78 9.69
N ALA A 92 -35.17 -2.81 9.70
CA ALA A 92 -35.40 -4.03 8.96
C ALA A 92 -36.71 -4.70 9.41
N LYS A 93 -37.59 -4.98 8.45
CA LYS A 93 -38.91 -5.55 8.71
C LYS A 93 -38.83 -6.99 9.22
N ARG A 94 -37.84 -7.75 8.72
CA ARG A 94 -37.55 -9.12 9.13
C ARG A 94 -36.18 -9.17 9.77
N LYS A 95 -36.06 -9.98 10.82
CA LYS A 95 -34.82 -10.25 11.53
C LYS A 95 -34.38 -11.68 11.21
N GLU A 96 -33.46 -11.82 10.28
CA GLU A 96 -32.97 -13.11 9.82
C GLU A 96 -31.50 -13.04 9.45
N ARG A 97 -30.86 -14.21 9.39
CA ARG A 97 -29.49 -14.34 8.89
C ARG A 97 -29.53 -14.82 7.46
N ILE A 98 -28.93 -14.05 6.57
CA ILE A 98 -28.89 -14.32 5.14
C ILE A 98 -27.45 -14.62 4.76
N THR A 99 -27.26 -15.70 4.02
CA THR A 99 -25.94 -16.13 3.53
C THR A 99 -25.87 -15.92 2.03
N VAL A 100 -24.89 -15.15 1.57
CA VAL A 100 -24.56 -14.99 0.15
C VAL A 100 -23.17 -15.53 -0.13
N VAL A 101 -23.00 -16.09 -1.32
CA VAL A 101 -21.73 -16.63 -1.78
C VAL A 101 -21.28 -15.93 -3.05
N GLY A 102 -19.97 -15.80 -3.22
CA GLY A 102 -19.38 -15.20 -4.41
C GLY A 102 -17.96 -15.69 -4.61
N ASN A 103 -17.35 -15.37 -5.75
CA ASN A 103 -15.96 -15.70 -6.01
C ASN A 103 -15.13 -14.42 -6.07
N PHE A 104 -13.95 -14.45 -5.46
CA PHE A 104 -12.99 -13.37 -5.56
C PHE A 104 -11.56 -13.90 -5.53
N PRO A 105 -10.68 -13.50 -6.47
CA PRO A 105 -10.96 -12.72 -7.68
C PRO A 105 -11.97 -13.41 -8.61
N ALA A 106 -12.55 -12.72 -9.60
CA ALA A 106 -13.57 -13.34 -10.47
C ALA A 106 -13.02 -14.53 -11.29
N ASN A 107 -11.75 -14.45 -11.70
CA ASN A 107 -11.04 -15.46 -12.46
C ASN A 107 -9.98 -16.17 -11.60
N PRO A 108 -9.67 -17.46 -11.87
CA PRO A 108 -8.62 -18.18 -11.16
C PRO A 108 -7.26 -17.50 -11.33
N VAL A 109 -6.53 -17.37 -10.22
CA VAL A 109 -5.21 -16.75 -10.19
C VAL A 109 -4.14 -17.82 -10.35
N PRO A 110 -3.10 -17.64 -11.18
CA PRO A 110 -1.96 -18.53 -11.23
C PRO A 110 -1.33 -18.75 -9.85
N LEU A 111 -0.89 -19.98 -9.56
CA LEU A 111 -0.10 -20.24 -8.36
C LEU A 111 1.24 -19.49 -8.42
N ASN A 112 1.76 -19.16 -7.24
CA ASN A 112 3.05 -18.48 -7.06
C ASN A 112 3.11 -17.04 -7.62
N THR A 113 1.95 -16.40 -7.82
CA THR A 113 1.85 -14.98 -8.08
C THR A 113 1.01 -14.30 -7.00
N ALA A 114 1.28 -13.01 -6.77
CA ALA A 114 0.44 -12.17 -5.93
C ALA A 114 -0.62 -11.50 -6.81
N PHE A 115 -1.90 -11.76 -6.54
CA PHE A 115 -2.98 -11.03 -7.17
C PHE A 115 -3.00 -9.58 -6.68
N SER A 116 -3.04 -8.63 -7.61
CA SER A 116 -3.01 -7.20 -7.35
C SER A 116 -4.16 -6.53 -8.10
N CYS A 117 -4.95 -5.70 -7.41
CA CYS A 117 -5.97 -4.87 -8.03
C CYS A 117 -6.05 -3.54 -7.29
N ASP A 118 -5.53 -2.48 -7.90
CA ASP A 118 -5.52 -1.13 -7.31
C ASP A 118 -6.84 -0.40 -7.58
N THR A 119 -7.45 -0.62 -8.75
CA THR A 119 -8.81 -0.14 -9.07
C THR A 119 -9.90 -0.90 -8.33
N GLU A 120 -11.13 -0.36 -8.36
CA GLU A 120 -12.29 -1.04 -7.79
C GLU A 120 -12.66 -2.29 -8.59
N ASP A 121 -12.87 -3.40 -7.91
CA ASP A 121 -13.41 -4.64 -8.46
C ASP A 121 -14.62 -5.08 -7.63
N THR A 122 -15.67 -5.59 -8.28
CA THR A 122 -16.96 -5.81 -7.62
C THR A 122 -17.43 -7.24 -7.71
N VAL A 123 -17.85 -7.78 -6.57
CA VAL A 123 -18.54 -9.07 -6.45
C VAL A 123 -20.00 -8.79 -6.13
N LYS A 124 -20.91 -9.18 -7.03
CA LYS A 124 -22.35 -9.05 -6.83
C LYS A 124 -22.96 -10.43 -6.59
N SER A 125 -23.71 -10.56 -5.50
CA SER A 125 -24.41 -11.78 -5.12
C SER A 125 -25.76 -11.40 -4.50
N ASP A 126 -26.84 -11.74 -5.18
CA ASP A 126 -28.21 -11.37 -4.79
C ASP A 126 -28.34 -9.85 -4.55
N ASP A 127 -28.83 -9.46 -3.37
CA ASP A 127 -29.01 -8.06 -2.95
C ASP A 127 -27.72 -7.42 -2.39
N VAL A 128 -26.59 -8.12 -2.47
CA VAL A 128 -25.30 -7.68 -1.92
C VAL A 128 -24.33 -7.35 -3.05
N THR A 129 -23.73 -6.16 -2.95
CA THR A 129 -22.55 -5.76 -3.72
C THR A 129 -21.37 -5.57 -2.77
N GLN A 130 -20.26 -6.26 -3.05
CA GLN A 130 -18.99 -6.13 -2.36
C GLN A 130 -17.98 -5.48 -3.31
N THR A 131 -17.49 -4.30 -2.97
CA THR A 131 -16.49 -3.57 -3.77
C THR A 131 -15.13 -3.68 -3.10
N PHE A 132 -14.20 -4.36 -3.75
CA PHE A 132 -12.81 -4.52 -3.35
C PHE A 132 -11.93 -3.45 -3.99
N GLN A 133 -10.93 -2.95 -3.25
CA GLN A 133 -9.97 -1.97 -3.75
C GLN A 133 -8.62 -2.15 -3.05
N SER A 134 -7.52 -1.74 -3.70
CA SER A 134 -6.15 -1.81 -3.14
C SER A 134 -5.81 -3.23 -2.66
N VAL A 135 -6.15 -4.21 -3.50
CA VAL A 135 -6.06 -5.63 -3.20
C VAL A 135 -4.64 -6.10 -3.45
N THR A 136 -4.06 -6.76 -2.45
CA THR A 136 -2.91 -7.64 -2.58
C THR A 136 -3.24 -8.95 -1.89
N LEU A 137 -3.37 -10.01 -2.68
CA LEU A 137 -3.84 -11.30 -2.21
C LEU A 137 -2.97 -12.41 -2.79
N GLN A 138 -2.45 -13.28 -1.92
CA GLN A 138 -1.85 -14.54 -2.34
C GLN A 138 -2.24 -15.63 -1.36
N ALA A 139 -2.81 -16.72 -1.86
CA ALA A 139 -3.02 -17.95 -1.10
C ALA A 139 -1.92 -18.96 -1.43
N PHE A 140 -1.70 -19.92 -0.52
CA PHE A 140 -0.70 -20.99 -0.68
C PHE A 140 0.72 -20.44 -0.88
N LEU A 141 1.14 -19.52 0.00
CA LEU A 141 2.48 -18.94 -0.02
C LEU A 141 3.55 -20.04 0.04
N GLN A 142 4.55 -19.93 -0.84
CA GLN A 142 5.75 -20.76 -0.76
C GLN A 142 6.70 -20.12 0.26
N ASP A 143 7.22 -20.95 1.17
CA ASP A 143 8.18 -20.52 2.20
C ASP A 143 7.72 -19.32 3.05
N GLY A 144 6.42 -19.08 3.17
CA GLY A 144 5.89 -18.00 4.01
C GLY A 144 6.02 -16.60 3.42
N HIS A 145 6.45 -16.46 2.16
CA HIS A 145 6.72 -15.17 1.54
C HIS A 145 5.76 -14.85 0.40
N LEU A 146 5.42 -13.56 0.27
CA LEU A 146 4.66 -13.03 -0.85
C LEU A 146 5.52 -13.09 -2.12
N SER A 147 4.92 -13.50 -3.23
CA SER A 147 5.58 -13.58 -4.53
C SER A 147 5.94 -12.19 -5.08
N SER A 148 7.09 -12.09 -5.73
CA SER A 148 7.48 -10.91 -6.49
C SER A 148 6.76 -10.81 -7.83
N GLN A 149 6.20 -11.91 -8.34
CA GLN A 149 5.40 -11.89 -9.56
C GLN A 149 3.96 -11.49 -9.25
N LYS A 150 3.39 -10.62 -10.08
CA LYS A 150 2.02 -10.13 -9.89
C LYS A 150 1.09 -10.61 -11.00
N THR A 151 -0.15 -10.93 -10.63
CA THR A 151 -1.27 -11.07 -11.55
C THR A 151 -2.21 -9.89 -11.33
N LEU A 152 -2.41 -9.09 -12.36
CA LEU A 152 -3.26 -7.91 -12.29
C LEU A 152 -4.73 -8.29 -12.54
N CYS A 153 -5.66 -7.55 -11.95
CA CYS A 153 -7.06 -7.63 -12.32
C CYS A 153 -7.33 -7.00 -13.70
N ASP A 154 -8.42 -7.40 -14.35
CA ASP A 154 -8.77 -6.95 -15.69
C ASP A 154 -8.95 -5.41 -15.78
N ASN A 155 -9.44 -4.79 -14.70
CA ASN A 155 -9.64 -3.35 -14.61
C ASN A 155 -8.30 -2.58 -14.66
N ASP A 156 -7.24 -3.10 -14.05
CA ASP A 156 -5.90 -2.50 -14.11
C ASP A 156 -5.19 -2.80 -15.45
N MET A 157 -5.49 -3.94 -16.09
CA MET A 157 -4.92 -4.27 -17.40
C MET A 157 -5.41 -3.35 -18.52
N THR A 158 -6.63 -2.83 -18.40
CA THR A 158 -7.22 -1.92 -19.41
C THR A 158 -6.73 -0.47 -19.30
N ALA A 159 -6.31 -0.02 -18.11
CA ALA A 159 -5.76 1.31 -17.89
C ALA A 159 -4.33 1.51 -18.47
N SER A 160 -3.61 0.42 -18.75
CA SER A 160 -2.19 0.43 -19.18
C SER A 160 -1.97 0.42 -20.71
N THR A 161 -2.90 0.94 -21.52
CA THR A 161 -2.81 0.91 -23.00
C THR A 161 -2.34 2.21 -23.67
N VAL A 162 -1.78 3.17 -22.93
CA VAL A 162 -1.12 4.34 -23.55
C VAL A 162 0.31 3.96 -23.97
N PRO A 163 0.73 4.13 -25.24
CA PRO A 163 2.03 3.68 -25.71
C PRO A 163 3.14 4.57 -25.14
N VAL A 164 4.09 3.94 -24.44
CA VAL A 164 5.34 4.55 -23.99
C VAL A 164 6.18 4.94 -25.21
N ALA A 165 6.26 6.25 -25.49
CA ALA A 165 7.19 6.79 -26.47
C ALA A 165 8.61 6.69 -25.92
N THR A 166 9.38 5.74 -26.46
CA THR A 166 10.82 5.60 -26.24
C THR A 166 11.53 6.85 -26.76
N LYS A 167 12.08 7.68 -25.86
CA LYS A 167 12.92 8.83 -26.25
C LYS A 167 14.36 8.59 -25.81
N SER A 168 15.17 8.22 -26.80
CA SER A 168 16.62 8.05 -26.72
C SER A 168 17.32 9.38 -26.43
N ILE A 169 18.32 9.31 -25.54
CA ILE A 169 19.19 10.41 -25.13
C ILE A 169 20.21 10.69 -26.25
N PHE A 170 20.29 11.94 -26.70
CA PHE A 170 21.48 12.49 -27.34
C PHE A 170 21.87 13.81 -26.67
N LEU A 171 23.10 13.87 -26.20
CA LEU A 171 23.78 15.04 -25.67
C LEU A 171 24.17 16.00 -26.81
N ALA A 172 23.92 17.30 -26.64
CA ALA A 172 24.79 18.35 -27.16
C ALA A 172 24.50 19.69 -26.45
N ALA A 173 25.58 20.31 -25.98
CA ALA A 173 25.65 21.66 -25.44
C ALA A 173 25.68 22.72 -26.57
N ASN A 174 25.12 23.91 -26.33
CA ASN A 174 25.79 25.23 -26.32
C ASN A 174 24.86 26.42 -26.66
N THR A 175 24.92 27.42 -25.78
CA THR A 175 24.96 28.90 -26.00
C THR A 175 24.03 29.60 -27.00
N GLY A 176 23.33 30.65 -26.52
CA GLY A 176 22.90 31.77 -27.38
C GLY A 176 21.73 32.58 -26.84
N THR A 177 21.98 33.86 -26.54
CA THR A 177 21.13 34.91 -25.96
C THR A 177 20.07 35.54 -26.88
N SER A 178 19.05 36.13 -26.24
CA SER A 178 18.40 37.44 -26.50
C SER A 178 17.03 37.53 -27.20
N GLU A 179 16.23 38.43 -26.60
CA GLU A 179 15.16 39.29 -27.14
C GLU A 179 13.69 38.81 -27.25
N SER A 180 12.87 39.48 -26.42
CA SER A 180 11.41 39.71 -26.52
C SER A 180 11.15 40.80 -27.60
N PRO A 181 9.96 40.94 -28.25
CA PRO A 181 8.69 41.25 -27.57
C PRO A 181 7.37 40.73 -28.19
N ASN A 182 6.38 40.55 -27.30
CA ASN A 182 4.95 40.89 -27.42
C ASN A 182 4.08 40.31 -28.57
N ALA A 183 3.11 39.45 -28.23
CA ALA A 183 1.79 39.38 -28.89
C ALA A 183 0.74 38.61 -28.06
N THR A 184 -0.30 39.36 -27.66
CA THR A 184 -1.74 39.04 -27.75
C THR A 184 -2.33 37.87 -26.96
N GLU A 185 -3.18 38.26 -26.01
CA GLU A 185 -4.11 37.46 -25.23
C GLU A 185 -5.04 36.61 -26.11
N THR A 186 -5.12 35.31 -25.80
CA THR A 186 -6.23 34.44 -26.19
C THR A 186 -6.66 33.66 -24.94
N PRO A 187 -7.96 33.47 -24.66
CA PRO A 187 -8.41 32.79 -23.45
C PRO A 187 -8.19 31.28 -23.60
N SER A 188 -7.21 30.73 -22.87
CA SER A 188 -6.99 29.28 -22.83
C SER A 188 -7.66 28.66 -21.60
N SER A 189 -8.56 27.75 -21.91
CA SER A 189 -9.09 26.62 -21.12
C SER A 189 -8.24 26.21 -19.91
N PRO A 190 -8.85 25.79 -18.77
CA PRO A 190 -8.13 25.39 -17.56
C PRO A 190 -7.18 24.24 -17.89
N THR A 191 -5.90 24.53 -17.70
CA THR A 191 -4.80 23.56 -17.84
C THR A 191 -4.76 22.79 -16.51
N ILE A 192 -4.93 21.46 -16.56
CA ILE A 192 -4.72 20.61 -15.39
C ILE A 192 -3.23 20.68 -15.04
N GLN A 193 -2.94 21.29 -13.90
CA GLN A 193 -1.60 21.42 -13.32
C GLN A 193 -1.04 20.04 -12.95
N PRO A 194 0.26 19.76 -13.16
CA PRO A 194 0.91 18.58 -12.62
C PRO A 194 0.85 18.63 -11.08
N GLU A 195 0.45 17.53 -10.46
CA GLU A 195 0.40 17.35 -9.01
C GLU A 195 1.75 17.76 -8.37
N GLU A 196 1.75 18.85 -7.60
CA GLU A 196 2.99 19.45 -7.07
C GLU A 196 3.45 18.69 -5.82
N LYS A 197 4.63 18.06 -5.90
CA LYS A 197 5.33 17.43 -4.75
C LYS A 197 5.42 18.44 -3.60
N PRO A 198 4.99 18.09 -2.36
CA PRO A 198 5.06 19.01 -1.23
C PRO A 198 6.51 19.39 -0.89
N ALA A 199 6.71 20.62 -0.43
CA ALA A 199 8.01 21.07 0.05
C ALA A 199 8.40 20.34 1.35
N SER A 200 9.66 19.91 1.43
CA SER A 200 10.17 19.19 2.61
C SER A 200 10.48 20.14 3.76
N GLY A 201 9.90 19.89 4.92
CA GLY A 201 10.15 20.63 6.16
C GLY A 201 11.19 19.97 7.06
N SER A 202 11.67 20.72 8.05
CA SER A 202 12.51 20.22 9.14
C SER A 202 11.85 20.54 10.48
N TYR A 203 11.55 19.50 11.24
CA TYR A 203 10.74 19.53 12.44
C TYR A 203 11.54 19.00 13.61
N THR A 204 11.39 19.64 14.76
CA THR A 204 12.14 19.31 15.98
C THR A 204 11.19 19.31 17.16
N VAL A 205 11.18 18.22 17.94
CA VAL A 205 10.43 18.12 19.20
C VAL A 205 11.44 17.99 20.35
N LYS A 206 11.22 18.78 21.40
CA LYS A 206 12.05 18.78 22.61
C LYS A 206 11.23 18.27 23.80
N SER A 207 11.86 17.44 24.62
CA SER A 207 11.35 17.04 25.94
C SER A 207 12.22 17.71 27.00
N GLY A 208 11.77 18.87 27.50
CA GLY A 208 12.59 19.75 28.33
C GLY A 208 13.77 20.34 27.53
N PRO A 209 15.03 20.24 28.03
CA PRO A 209 16.20 20.77 27.32
C PRO A 209 16.71 19.84 26.21
N ILE A 210 16.22 18.60 26.13
CA ILE A 210 16.73 17.56 25.23
C ILE A 210 15.85 17.48 23.99
N THR A 211 16.44 17.55 22.80
CA THR A 211 15.76 17.18 21.55
C THR A 211 15.51 15.68 21.54
N CYS A 212 14.29 15.26 21.22
CA CYS A 212 13.94 13.84 21.26
C CYS A 212 13.28 13.34 19.97
N ILE A 213 12.83 14.22 19.08
CA ILE A 213 12.48 13.84 17.71
C ILE A 213 13.10 14.86 16.75
N LEU A 214 13.77 14.34 15.72
CA LEU A 214 14.10 15.08 14.51
C LEU A 214 13.36 14.44 13.33
N ALA A 215 12.79 15.27 12.48
CA ALA A 215 12.13 14.81 11.28
C ALA A 215 12.32 15.79 10.12
N ASN A 216 12.82 15.29 9.00
CA ASN A 216 12.78 15.98 7.72
C ASN A 216 11.81 15.21 6.83
N MET A 217 10.76 15.87 6.33
CA MET A 217 9.82 15.24 5.41
C MET A 217 8.95 16.28 4.71
N GLY A 218 8.58 16.01 3.46
CA GLY A 218 7.43 16.60 2.80
C GLY A 218 6.20 15.75 3.11
N LEU A 219 5.07 16.40 3.42
CA LEU A 219 3.84 15.73 3.83
C LEU A 219 2.67 16.18 2.97
N GLN A 220 1.93 15.22 2.42
CA GLN A 220 0.71 15.46 1.67
C GLN A 220 -0.39 14.55 2.22
N LEU A 221 -1.51 15.15 2.62
CA LEU A 221 -2.70 14.44 3.02
C LEU A 221 -3.64 14.32 1.81
N ASN A 222 -4.05 13.11 1.49
CA ASN A 222 -5.03 12.82 0.46
C ASN A 222 -6.29 12.22 1.13
N VAL A 223 -7.35 13.02 1.17
CA VAL A 223 -8.67 12.63 1.67
C VAL A 223 -9.60 12.45 0.49
N THR A 224 -10.20 11.29 0.34
CA THR A 224 -11.18 10.99 -0.72
C THR A 224 -12.60 10.78 -0.20
N GLN A 225 -12.78 10.71 1.13
CA GLN A 225 -14.11 10.67 1.74
C GLN A 225 -14.73 12.07 1.84
N GLN A 226 -16.04 12.16 1.60
CA GLN A 226 -16.89 13.36 1.65
C GLN A 226 -16.56 14.43 0.60
N VAL A 227 -15.37 15.01 0.62
CA VAL A 227 -14.86 15.98 -0.36
C VAL A 227 -13.43 15.59 -0.72
N PRO A 228 -13.16 15.15 -1.97
CA PRO A 228 -11.80 14.87 -2.41
C PRO A 228 -10.90 16.10 -2.22
N MET A 229 -9.92 15.97 -1.34
CA MET A 229 -9.01 17.04 -0.95
C MET A 229 -7.60 16.47 -0.90
N ILE A 230 -6.69 17.12 -1.62
CA ILE A 230 -5.25 16.89 -1.51
C ILE A 230 -4.66 18.13 -0.88
N THR A 231 -4.05 17.96 0.29
CA THR A 231 -3.50 19.03 1.11
C THR A 231 -2.02 18.81 1.29
N ASN A 232 -1.22 19.66 0.66
CA ASN A 232 0.22 19.73 0.94
C ASN A 232 0.45 20.53 2.21
N PHE A 233 1.18 19.96 3.16
CA PHE A 233 1.65 20.71 4.32
C PHE A 233 2.72 21.71 3.87
N ASN A 234 2.56 22.96 4.28
CA ASN A 234 3.55 23.99 4.06
C ASN A 234 4.51 24.06 5.26
N PRO A 235 5.79 23.71 5.08
CA PRO A 235 6.74 23.67 6.19
C PRO A 235 6.99 25.03 6.85
N ASN A 236 6.69 26.14 6.17
CA ASN A 236 6.82 27.48 6.76
C ASN A 236 5.71 27.81 7.77
N ASN A 237 4.56 27.16 7.65
CA ASN A 237 3.39 27.38 8.49
C ASN A 237 3.12 26.22 9.45
N THR A 238 3.68 25.04 9.16
CA THR A 238 3.50 23.82 9.94
C THR A 238 4.19 23.95 11.30
N VAL A 239 3.42 23.77 12.38
CA VAL A 239 3.93 23.74 13.75
C VAL A 239 4.16 22.31 14.18
N ALA A 240 5.40 22.01 14.59
CA ALA A 240 5.77 20.73 15.18
C ALA A 240 5.62 20.78 16.72
N SER A 241 4.96 19.78 17.29
CA SER A 241 4.88 19.55 18.73
C SER A 241 4.91 18.05 19.02
N GLY A 242 4.90 17.65 20.29
CA GLY A 242 4.94 16.25 20.66
C GLY A 242 5.63 15.99 21.98
N ASN A 243 5.89 14.71 22.25
CA ASN A 243 6.56 14.26 23.46
C ASN A 243 7.29 12.94 23.22
N CYS A 244 8.25 12.66 24.10
CA CYS A 244 8.97 11.39 24.10
C CYS A 244 8.99 10.81 25.51
N GLY A 245 8.60 9.55 25.60
CA GLY A 245 8.84 8.67 26.74
C GLY A 245 10.00 7.72 26.47
N LYS A 246 10.15 6.71 27.33
CA LYS A 246 11.18 5.67 27.14
C LYS A 246 10.86 4.69 26.03
N THR A 247 9.58 4.36 25.84
CA THR A 247 9.12 3.30 24.93
C THR A 247 8.14 3.80 23.87
N THR A 248 7.63 5.02 24.01
CA THR A 248 6.71 5.65 23.07
C THR A 248 7.08 7.11 22.83
N ALA A 249 6.86 7.59 21.62
CA ALA A 249 7.04 9.00 21.27
C ALA A 249 5.94 9.43 20.29
N ALA A 250 5.59 10.70 20.30
CA ALA A 250 4.61 11.26 19.38
C ALA A 250 5.17 12.53 18.74
N LEU A 251 5.08 12.61 17.41
CA LEU A 251 5.33 13.81 16.62
C LEU A 251 3.99 14.31 16.07
N ARG A 252 3.60 15.51 16.47
CA ARG A 252 2.42 16.21 15.95
C ARG A 252 2.86 17.28 14.97
N LEU A 253 2.37 17.23 13.74
CA LEU A 253 2.50 18.30 12.75
C LEU A 253 1.13 18.93 12.53
N SER A 254 1.01 20.23 12.79
CA SER A 254 -0.23 20.98 12.61
C SER A 254 -0.04 22.09 11.57
N ASP A 255 -0.82 22.05 10.49
CA ASP A 255 -0.84 23.09 9.46
C ASP A 255 -2.28 23.57 9.24
N GLY A 256 -2.54 24.82 9.59
CA GLY A 256 -3.88 25.41 9.57
C GLY A 256 -4.88 24.61 10.42
N ASN A 257 -5.87 24.02 9.76
CA ASN A 257 -6.93 23.22 10.37
C ASN A 257 -6.66 21.71 10.40
N THR A 258 -5.51 21.28 9.88
CA THR A 258 -5.16 19.87 9.73
C THR A 258 -4.02 19.51 10.69
N THR A 259 -4.16 18.40 11.39
CA THR A 259 -3.15 17.86 12.30
C THR A 259 -2.90 16.40 11.98
N VAL A 260 -1.62 16.01 11.96
CA VAL A 260 -1.16 14.63 11.81
C VAL A 260 -0.26 14.28 12.98
N ASP A 261 -0.61 13.23 13.71
CA ASP A 261 0.17 12.64 14.79
C ASP A 261 0.85 11.36 14.30
N PHE A 262 2.17 11.32 14.32
CA PHE A 262 2.96 10.11 14.11
C PHE A 262 3.32 9.50 15.47
N LEU A 263 2.88 8.27 15.71
CA LEU A 263 3.06 7.54 16.95
C LEU A 263 4.14 6.47 16.79
N PHE A 264 5.19 6.58 17.59
CA PHE A 264 6.33 5.67 17.59
C PHE A 264 6.32 4.77 18.82
N ALA A 265 6.78 3.54 18.64
CA ALA A 265 7.00 2.61 19.74
C ALA A 265 8.32 1.87 19.61
N VAL A 266 8.85 1.41 20.74
CA VAL A 266 10.04 0.56 20.83
C VAL A 266 9.61 -0.90 20.91
N LYS A 267 10.30 -1.76 20.17
CA LYS A 267 10.18 -3.22 20.26
C LYS A 267 11.55 -3.85 20.49
N ASN A 268 11.56 -4.91 21.28
CA ASN A 268 12.76 -5.68 21.57
C ASN A 268 13.00 -6.69 20.44
N SER A 269 14.15 -6.60 19.78
CA SER A 269 14.64 -7.63 18.87
C SER A 269 15.77 -8.41 19.52
N THR A 270 16.08 -9.59 18.99
CA THR A 270 17.07 -10.54 19.53
C THR A 270 18.49 -9.96 19.61
N SER A 271 18.77 -8.90 18.84
CA SER A 271 20.10 -8.28 18.72
C SER A 271 20.18 -6.83 19.22
N SER A 272 19.07 -6.09 19.23
CA SER A 272 19.02 -4.68 19.66
C SER A 272 17.56 -4.20 19.79
N GLU A 273 17.34 -3.14 20.57
CA GLU A 273 16.05 -2.43 20.59
C GLU A 273 15.87 -1.67 19.27
N LYS A 274 14.64 -1.67 18.75
CA LYS A 274 14.29 -0.99 17.50
C LYS A 274 13.08 -0.11 17.72
N PHE A 275 13.05 1.07 17.12
CA PHE A 275 11.81 1.82 17.01
C PHE A 275 11.10 1.51 15.70
N TYR A 276 9.80 1.78 15.67
CA TYR A 276 8.98 1.72 14.47
C TYR A 276 7.82 2.72 14.59
N LEU A 277 7.26 3.11 13.44
CA LEU A 277 6.00 3.83 13.38
C LEU A 277 4.86 2.85 13.71
N LYS A 278 4.29 2.99 14.91
CA LYS A 278 3.18 2.18 15.42
C LYS A 278 1.85 2.65 14.85
N GLY A 279 1.70 3.95 14.69
CA GLY A 279 0.44 4.47 14.21
C GLY A 279 0.46 5.91 13.75
N VAL A 280 -0.63 6.32 13.13
CA VAL A 280 -0.86 7.68 12.68
C VAL A 280 -2.30 8.08 13.00
N ASP A 281 -2.48 9.28 13.52
CA ASP A 281 -3.80 9.92 13.66
C ASP A 281 -3.86 11.19 12.80
N ILE A 282 -4.97 11.39 12.10
CA ILE A 282 -5.29 12.58 11.32
C ILE A 282 -6.49 13.25 11.95
N THR A 283 -6.45 14.57 12.07
CA THR A 283 -7.60 15.40 12.44
C THR A 283 -7.70 16.58 11.49
N VAL A 284 -8.86 16.78 10.86
CA VAL A 284 -9.16 17.92 9.98
C VAL A 284 -10.36 18.67 10.54
N ALA A 285 -10.15 19.93 10.94
CA ALA A 285 -11.22 20.82 11.40
C ALA A 285 -11.82 21.57 10.20
N ASP A 286 -12.93 21.07 9.66
CA ASP A 286 -13.62 21.67 8.51
C ASP A 286 -14.42 22.91 8.91
N SER A 287 -15.03 22.89 10.10
CA SER A 287 -15.70 24.07 10.68
C SER A 287 -15.65 24.01 12.21
N PRO A 288 -16.02 25.07 12.94
CA PRO A 288 -16.00 25.07 14.42
C PRO A 288 -16.79 23.92 15.06
N ASN A 289 -17.73 23.31 14.32
CA ASN A 289 -18.60 22.23 14.78
C ASN A 289 -18.44 20.93 13.98
N ALA A 290 -17.55 20.86 12.99
CA ALA A 290 -17.31 19.67 12.17
C ALA A 290 -15.82 19.34 12.14
N THR A 291 -15.47 18.19 12.71
CA THR A 291 -14.09 17.68 12.73
C THR A 291 -14.12 16.24 12.22
N PHE A 292 -13.26 15.95 11.26
CA PHE A 292 -13.06 14.61 10.75
C PHE A 292 -11.76 14.06 11.31
N ALA A 293 -11.78 12.78 11.70
CA ALA A 293 -10.63 12.10 12.24
C ALA A 293 -10.49 10.72 11.60
N ALA A 294 -9.24 10.28 11.45
CA ALA A 294 -8.88 8.97 10.96
C ALA A 294 -7.64 8.49 11.70
N SER A 295 -7.58 7.21 12.05
CA SER A 295 -6.46 6.65 12.81
C SER A 295 -6.08 5.27 12.29
N ASN A 296 -4.80 4.93 12.41
CA ASN A 296 -4.30 3.57 12.20
C ASN A 296 -3.20 3.27 13.19
N HIS A 297 -3.42 2.36 14.14
CA HIS A 297 -2.44 1.99 15.17
C HIS A 297 -1.85 0.59 14.97
N THR A 298 -1.98 0.05 13.76
CA THR A 298 -1.48 -1.29 13.38
C THR A 298 -0.26 -1.22 12.46
N LEU A 299 0.36 -0.05 12.35
CA LEU A 299 1.50 0.18 11.47
C LEU A 299 2.77 -0.49 12.01
N ASN A 300 3.66 -0.85 11.08
CA ASN A 300 4.96 -1.41 11.38
C ASN A 300 6.04 -0.84 10.42
N ASN A 301 5.87 0.42 10.04
CA ASN A 301 6.73 1.12 9.10
C ASN A 301 7.96 1.72 9.80
N TRP A 302 8.93 2.17 9.01
CA TRP A 302 10.10 2.95 9.45
C TRP A 302 10.90 2.30 10.57
N GLU A 303 10.98 0.97 10.55
CA GLU A 303 11.74 0.22 11.54
C GLU A 303 13.24 0.48 11.38
N THR A 304 13.89 0.90 12.46
CA THR A 304 15.36 0.98 12.53
C THR A 304 15.83 0.82 13.97
N THR A 305 17.12 0.55 14.15
CA THR A 305 17.74 0.37 15.47
C THR A 305 17.63 1.66 16.29
N MET A 306 17.40 1.51 17.61
CA MET A 306 17.47 2.63 18.54
C MET A 306 18.82 3.36 18.41
N GLY A 307 18.79 4.69 18.51
CA GLY A 307 19.96 5.55 18.31
C GLY A 307 20.29 5.88 16.85
N ASN A 308 19.65 5.25 15.86
CA ASN A 308 19.79 5.57 14.44
C ASN A 308 18.62 6.42 13.91
N SER A 309 18.80 7.01 12.73
CA SER A 309 17.72 7.59 11.94
C SER A 309 17.17 6.58 10.93
N TYR A 310 15.95 6.80 10.45
CA TYR A 310 15.38 6.14 9.28
C TYR A 310 15.42 7.11 8.10
N LEU A 311 15.81 6.65 6.91
CA LEU A 311 15.90 7.47 5.69
C LEU A 311 15.20 6.76 4.52
N CYS A 312 14.31 7.48 3.84
CA CYS A 312 13.72 7.04 2.58
C CYS A 312 13.56 8.23 1.62
N ARG A 313 14.21 8.17 0.46
CA ARG A 313 14.22 9.24 -0.54
C ARG A 313 13.04 9.12 -1.51
N LYS A 314 12.67 7.88 -1.85
CA LYS A 314 11.48 7.62 -2.66
C LYS A 314 10.20 7.94 -1.87
N GLU A 315 9.15 8.28 -2.59
CA GLU A 315 7.83 8.56 -2.01
C GLU A 315 7.31 7.32 -1.26
N GLU A 316 6.84 7.53 -0.03
CA GLU A 316 6.16 6.51 0.74
C GLU A 316 4.71 6.92 1.00
N SER A 317 3.82 5.95 0.94
CA SER A 317 2.39 6.14 1.04
C SER A 317 1.84 5.30 2.19
N ILE A 318 1.35 5.96 3.25
CA ILE A 318 0.72 5.33 4.40
C ILE A 318 -0.79 5.45 4.28
N LEU A 319 -1.47 4.31 4.25
CA LEU A 319 -2.93 4.25 4.36
C LEU A 319 -3.31 4.33 5.84
N VAL A 320 -4.00 5.41 6.23
CA VAL A 320 -4.48 5.58 7.60
C VAL A 320 -5.82 4.87 7.74
N SER A 321 -6.84 5.34 7.05
CA SER A 321 -8.12 4.64 6.97
C SER A 321 -8.64 4.71 5.53
N PRO A 322 -9.69 3.96 5.17
CA PRO A 322 -10.32 4.10 3.86
C PRO A 322 -10.58 5.55 3.46
N GLY A 323 -9.98 5.98 2.35
CA GLY A 323 -10.08 7.35 1.86
C GLY A 323 -9.32 8.41 2.68
N TYR A 324 -8.39 8.00 3.54
CA TYR A 324 -7.38 8.86 4.16
C TYR A 324 -6.00 8.25 3.95
N LYS A 325 -5.23 8.88 3.07
CA LYS A 325 -3.87 8.47 2.72
C LYS A 325 -2.91 9.61 3.01
N ILE A 326 -1.74 9.27 3.55
CA ILE A 326 -0.65 10.21 3.72
C ILE A 326 0.47 9.83 2.76
N ASN A 327 0.90 10.76 1.94
CA ASN A 327 2.08 10.64 1.11
C ASN A 327 3.22 11.42 1.78
N ILE A 328 4.36 10.75 1.95
CA ILE A 328 5.56 11.23 2.61
C ILE A 328 6.68 11.26 1.60
N PHE A 329 7.42 12.38 1.57
CA PHE A 329 8.49 12.64 0.62
C PHE A 329 9.78 13.00 1.34
N ASP A 330 10.93 12.58 0.80
CA ASP A 330 12.26 12.89 1.35
C ASP A 330 12.38 12.63 2.86
N LEU A 331 11.84 11.50 3.32
CA LEU A 331 11.72 11.15 4.73
C LEU A 331 13.09 10.90 5.35
N LYS A 332 13.41 11.64 6.41
CA LYS A 332 14.44 11.29 7.38
C LYS A 332 13.92 11.53 8.79
N ILE A 333 13.82 10.50 9.61
CA ILE A 333 13.21 10.63 10.95
C ILE A 333 13.99 9.86 12.02
N GLN A 334 14.10 10.46 13.21
CA GLN A 334 14.73 9.86 14.38
C GLN A 334 13.96 10.28 15.63
N PRO A 335 13.08 9.42 16.15
CA PRO A 335 12.51 9.55 17.48
C PRO A 335 13.48 8.99 18.55
N PHE A 336 13.25 9.39 19.79
CA PHE A 336 13.98 8.98 20.99
C PHE A 336 15.40 9.56 21.10
N GLU A 337 16.42 8.73 20.88
CA GLU A 337 17.82 8.99 21.22
C GLU A 337 18.47 9.91 20.18
N VAL A 338 18.13 11.21 20.24
CA VAL A 338 18.76 12.25 19.43
C VAL A 338 19.93 12.85 20.21
N GLU A 339 21.14 12.68 19.67
CA GLU A 339 22.36 13.26 20.23
C GLU A 339 22.69 14.59 19.57
N GLU A 340 23.09 15.59 20.37
CA GLU A 340 23.51 16.92 19.91
C GLU A 340 22.53 17.68 19.00
N GLY A 341 21.26 17.25 18.95
CA GLY A 341 20.26 17.82 18.05
C GLY A 341 20.54 17.52 16.57
N GLN A 342 21.27 16.44 16.27
CA GLN A 342 21.57 16.00 14.91
C GLN A 342 21.07 14.57 14.66
N PHE A 343 20.86 14.25 13.38
CA PHE A 343 20.55 12.89 12.98
C PHE A 343 21.78 11.99 13.09
N SER A 344 21.59 10.81 13.66
CA SER A 344 22.56 9.72 13.70
C SER A 344 22.62 8.97 12.36
N ALA A 345 23.42 7.90 12.31
CA ALA A 345 23.49 6.98 11.17
C ALA A 345 22.09 6.55 10.70
N ALA A 346 21.89 6.45 9.39
CA ALA A 346 20.57 6.17 8.82
C ALA A 346 20.44 4.69 8.41
N GLY A 347 19.35 4.05 8.83
CA GLY A 347 18.83 2.84 8.18
C GLY A 347 18.01 3.25 6.96
N GLU A 348 18.40 2.79 5.79
CA GLU A 348 17.73 3.14 4.53
C GLU A 348 16.54 2.20 4.24
N CYS A 349 15.51 2.74 3.59
CA CYS A 349 14.36 1.95 3.16
C CYS A 349 14.74 0.99 2.01
N LEU A 350 14.08 -0.17 1.95
CA LEU A 350 14.29 -1.15 0.88
C LEU A 350 14.00 -0.59 -0.51
N GLN A 351 13.13 0.41 -0.59
CA GLN A 351 12.76 1.08 -1.83
C GLN A 351 13.94 1.81 -2.45
N ASP A 352 14.89 2.31 -1.65
CA ASP A 352 16.08 3.00 -2.15
C ASP A 352 17.20 2.03 -2.58
N ASP A 353 17.06 0.72 -2.34
CA ASP A 353 18.09 -0.28 -2.64
C ASP A 353 18.07 -0.72 -4.12
N ASP A 354 18.75 0.04 -4.97
CA ASP A 354 19.02 -0.36 -6.37
C ASP A 354 20.19 -1.37 -6.47
N THR A 355 20.83 -1.74 -5.35
CA THR A 355 22.05 -2.58 -5.32
C THR A 355 21.75 -4.04 -5.67
N VAL A 356 20.51 -4.50 -5.49
CA VAL A 356 20.06 -5.85 -5.88
C VAL A 356 19.91 -5.99 -7.41
N LEU A 357 19.71 -4.89 -8.14
CA LEU A 357 19.58 -4.91 -9.59
C LEU A 357 20.92 -5.26 -10.28
N ILE A 358 22.03 -4.76 -9.74
CA ILE A 358 23.36 -4.87 -10.37
C ILE A 358 23.82 -6.34 -10.51
N PRO A 359 23.77 -7.20 -9.45
CA PRO A 359 24.16 -8.60 -9.57
C PRO A 359 23.28 -9.40 -10.55
N ILE A 360 21.98 -9.10 -10.63
CA ILE A 360 21.03 -9.79 -11.53
C ILE A 360 21.36 -9.47 -12.98
N VAL A 361 21.58 -8.19 -13.30
CA VAL A 361 21.94 -7.75 -14.66
C VAL A 361 23.28 -8.36 -15.09
N VAL A 362 24.28 -8.37 -14.19
CA VAL A 362 25.58 -8.98 -14.46
C VAL A 362 25.44 -10.51 -14.67
N GLY A 363 24.65 -11.17 -13.84
CA GLY A 363 24.37 -12.62 -13.96
C GLY A 363 23.68 -12.97 -15.28
N ALA A 364 22.67 -12.20 -15.70
CA ALA A 364 21.96 -12.40 -16.96
C ALA A 364 22.87 -12.17 -18.18
N ALA A 365 23.71 -11.13 -18.14
CA ALA A 365 24.66 -10.85 -19.21
C ALA A 365 25.70 -11.97 -19.38
N LEU A 366 26.25 -12.48 -18.27
CA LEU A 366 27.18 -13.61 -18.30
C LEU A 366 26.53 -14.89 -18.84
N ALA A 367 25.31 -15.20 -18.40
CA ALA A 367 24.57 -16.37 -18.91
C ALA A 367 24.29 -16.26 -20.42
N GLY A 368 23.86 -15.09 -20.90
CA GLY A 368 23.65 -14.83 -22.32
C GLY A 368 24.91 -15.02 -23.16
N LEU A 369 26.05 -14.51 -22.69
CA LEU A 369 27.34 -14.65 -23.37
C LEU A 369 27.78 -16.12 -23.50
N VAL A 370 27.57 -16.92 -22.45
CA VAL A 370 27.85 -18.37 -22.48
C VAL A 370 26.99 -19.07 -23.54
N VAL A 371 25.70 -18.76 -23.62
CA VAL A 371 24.79 -19.35 -24.62
C VAL A 371 25.24 -19.02 -26.05
N ILE A 372 25.68 -17.79 -26.31
CA ILE A 372 26.19 -17.37 -27.62
C ILE A 372 27.46 -18.15 -28.00
N ILE A 373 28.40 -18.32 -27.07
CA ILE A 373 29.63 -19.10 -27.31
C ILE A 373 29.30 -20.57 -27.61
N VAL A 374 28.40 -21.18 -26.84
CA VAL A 374 28.00 -22.58 -27.03
C VAL A 374 27.31 -22.78 -28.39
N THR A 375 26.37 -21.89 -28.75
CA THR A 375 25.66 -21.97 -30.03
C THR A 375 26.59 -21.79 -31.22
N THR A 376 27.48 -20.80 -31.19
CA THR A 376 28.49 -20.59 -32.25
C THR A 376 29.47 -21.75 -32.37
N TYR A 377 29.93 -22.32 -31.26
CA TYR A 377 30.79 -23.51 -31.24
C TYR A 377 30.08 -24.72 -31.85
N LEU A 378 28.83 -25.00 -31.49
CA LEU A 378 28.06 -26.11 -32.03
C LEU A 378 27.82 -25.98 -33.55
N ILE A 379 27.56 -24.77 -34.04
CA ILE A 379 27.40 -24.49 -35.47
C ILE A 379 28.73 -24.65 -36.22
N GLY A 380 29.83 -24.11 -35.66
CA GLY A 380 31.17 -24.24 -36.24
C GLY A 380 31.65 -25.69 -36.31
N ARG A 381 31.45 -26.45 -35.24
CA ARG A 381 31.76 -27.89 -35.21
C ARG A 381 30.93 -28.69 -36.22
N ARG A 382 29.65 -28.35 -36.41
CA ARG A 382 28.81 -28.99 -37.46
C ARG A 382 29.33 -28.76 -38.88
N LYS A 383 29.97 -27.61 -39.17
CA LYS A 383 30.52 -27.33 -40.51
C LYS A 383 31.85 -28.02 -40.82
N THR A 384 32.55 -28.59 -39.83
CA THR A 384 33.90 -29.16 -40.04
C THR A 384 33.88 -30.63 -40.53
N TYR A 385 32.72 -31.28 -40.60
CA TYR A 385 32.59 -32.70 -41.00
C TYR A 385 32.26 -32.94 -42.50
N ALA A 386 32.25 -31.90 -43.35
CA ALA A 386 31.84 -32.01 -44.75
C ALA A 386 32.97 -31.73 -45.76
N GLY A 387 34.13 -32.35 -45.59
CA GLY A 387 35.23 -32.15 -46.53
C GLY A 387 36.34 -33.18 -46.43
N TYR A 388 36.16 -34.35 -47.05
CA TYR A 388 37.23 -35.11 -47.71
C TYR A 388 36.57 -36.04 -48.75
N GLN A 389 36.51 -35.62 -50.01
CA GLN A 389 36.56 -36.55 -51.14
C GLN A 389 38.00 -36.58 -51.63
N THR A 390 38.61 -37.75 -51.57
CA THR A 390 39.93 -38.04 -52.12
C THR A 390 39.83 -38.21 -53.63
N LEU A 391 40.83 -37.65 -54.33
CA LEU A 391 41.10 -37.79 -55.77
C LEU A 391 41.07 -39.25 -56.27
#